data_AF-D3F0I4-F1
#
_entry.id   AF-D3F0I4-F1
#
_cell.length_a   1.000
_cell.length_b   1.000
_cell.length_c   1.000
_cell.angle_alpha   90.00
_cell.angle_beta   90.00
_cell.angle_gamma   90.00
#
_symmetry.space_group_name_H-M   'P 1'
#
loop_
_entity.id
_entity.type
_entity.pdbx_description
1 polymer ?
#
loop_
_entity_poly.entity_id
_entity_poly.type
_entity_poly.pdbx_seq_one_letter_code
_entity_poly.pdbx_strand_id
1 'polypeptide(L)' 'MAEQVPAVGDVLTAIERRDWTRLERLLDPGVHWTTAVEEHLHGPAAVIDRLSRDPPPAPPSYHELRDGRVVRWIDVPG' A
#
# COMPACT_ATOMS: atom_id res chain seq x y z
N MET A 1 4.99 0.60 21.26
CA MET A 1 6.02 0.47 20.22
C MET A 1 5.27 -0.03 19.00
N ALA A 2 5.10 0.81 17.97
CA ALA A 2 4.52 0.32 16.72
C ALA A 2 5.56 -0.62 16.12
N GLU A 3 5.27 -1.91 16.10
CA GLU A 3 6.01 -2.86 15.28
C GLU A 3 5.88 -2.35 13.85
N GLN A 4 6.86 -1.55 13.40
CA GLN A 4 6.99 -1.20 11.99
C GLN A 4 7.29 -2.52 11.29
N VAL A 5 6.24 -3.17 10.83
CA VAL A 5 6.37 -4.46 10.17
C VAL A 5 7.25 -4.22 8.94
N PRO A 6 8.34 -4.97 8.75
CA PRO A 6 9.32 -4.72 7.68
C PRO A 6 8.68 -4.52 6.30
N ALA A 7 7.55 -5.19 6.06
CA ALA A 7 6.76 -5.09 4.83
C ALA A 7 6.27 -3.66 4.50
N VAL A 8 5.91 -2.81 5.47
CA VAL A 8 5.49 -1.43 5.15
C VAL A 8 6.67 -0.57 4.76
N GLY A 9 7.81 -0.72 5.44
CA GLY A 9 9.04 -0.06 5.03
C GLY A 9 9.46 -0.45 3.61
N ASP A 10 9.31 -1.73 3.27
CA ASP A 10 9.55 -2.25 1.91
C ASP A 10 8.57 -1.70 0.87
N VAL A 11 7.28 -1.56 1.22
CA VAL A 11 6.26 -0.95 0.35
C VAL A 11 6.57 0.52 0.10
N LEU A 12 6.87 1.30 1.14
CA LEU A 12 7.23 2.71 1.01
C LEU A 12 8.52 2.87 0.19
N THR A 13 9.53 2.05 0.46
CA THR A 13 10.78 2.04 -0.32
C THR A 13 10.52 1.69 -1.79
N ALA A 14 9.63 0.74 -2.08
CA ALA A 14 9.24 0.40 -3.44
C ALA A 14 8.53 1.57 -4.14
N ILE A 15 7.67 2.30 -3.44
CA ILE A 15 6.98 3.49 -3.95
C ILE A 15 7.97 4.63 -4.21
N GLU A 16 8.84 4.93 -3.25
CA GLU A 16 9.88 5.97 -3.37
C GLU A 16 10.82 5.69 -4.55
N ARG A 17 11.16 4.42 -4.76
CA ARG A 17 12.00 3.98 -5.88
C ARG A 17 11.24 3.77 -7.19
N ARG A 18 9.90 3.93 -7.18
CA ARG A 18 9.00 3.59 -8.29
C ARG A 18 9.18 2.16 -8.81
N ASP A 19 9.55 1.24 -7.93
CA ASP A 19 9.74 -0.18 -8.20
C ASP A 19 8.40 -0.92 -8.12
N TRP A 20 7.59 -0.73 -9.16
CA TRP A 20 6.23 -1.27 -9.23
C TRP A 20 6.20 -2.81 -9.27
N THR A 21 7.21 -3.43 -9.88
CA THR A 21 7.35 -4.89 -9.90
C THR A 21 7.62 -5.45 -8.51
N ARG A 22 8.42 -4.77 -7.68
CA ARG A 22 8.60 -5.15 -6.28
C ARG A 22 7.32 -4.92 -5.49
N LEU A 23 6.66 -3.77 -5.70
CA LEU A 23 5.41 -3.45 -5.03
C LEU A 23 4.33 -4.51 -5.30
N GLU A 24 4.15 -4.95 -6.55
CA GLU A 24 3.19 -5.99 -6.92
C GLU A 24 3.38 -7.30 -6.13
N ARG A 25 4.63 -7.68 -5.82
CA ARG A 25 4.94 -8.89 -5.05
C ARG A 25 4.65 -8.76 -3.55
N LEU A 26 4.65 -7.53 -3.04
CA LEU A 26 4.36 -7.20 -1.63
C LEU A 26 2.86 -7.07 -1.37
N LEU A 27 2.07 -6.90 -2.43
CA LEU A 27 0.61 -6.81 -2.34
C LEU A 27 -0.03 -8.20 -2.48
N ASP A 28 -1.11 -8.41 -1.73
CA ASP A 28 -1.96 -9.57 -1.94
C ASP A 28 -2.78 -9.41 -3.23
N PRO A 29 -3.06 -10.48 -3.99
CA PRO A 29 -3.93 -10.39 -5.17
C PRO A 29 -5.32 -9.81 -4.86
N GLY A 30 -5.83 -10.03 -3.64
CA GLY A 30 -7.07 -9.50 -3.11
C GLY A 30 -6.91 -8.24 -2.26
N VAL A 31 -5.79 -7.51 -2.37
CA VAL A 31 -5.56 -6.31 -1.57
C VAL A 31 -6.71 -5.31 -1.72
N HIS A 32 -7.13 -4.74 -0.60
CA HIS A 32 -8.10 -3.64 -0.57
C HIS A 32 -7.45 -2.39 0.00
N TRP A 33 -7.33 -1.36 -0.83
CA TRP A 33 -6.88 -0.04 -0.40
C TRP A 33 -8.06 0.92 -0.32
N THR A 34 -8.25 1.55 0.84
CA THR A 34 -9.12 2.71 1.02
C THR A 34 -8.23 3.95 1.09
N THR A 35 -8.32 4.84 0.12
CA THR A 35 -7.57 6.09 0.09
C THR A 35 -8.16 7.13 1.05
N ALA A 36 -7.42 8.22 1.30
CA ALA A 36 -7.87 9.31 2.17
C ALA A 36 -9.13 10.04 1.66
N VAL A 37 -9.45 9.93 0.37
CA VAL A 37 -10.67 10.48 -0.24
C VAL A 37 -11.81 9.46 -0.27
N GLU A 38 -11.72 8.41 0.55
CA GLU A 38 -12.68 7.29 0.63
C GLU A 38 -12.85 6.51 -0.70
N GLU A 39 -11.88 6.62 -1.62
CA GLU A 39 -11.85 5.78 -2.81
C GLU A 39 -11.38 4.36 -2.45
N HIS A 40 -12.09 3.36 -2.94
CA HIS A 40 -11.80 1.95 -2.72
C HIS A 40 -11.15 1.33 -3.96
N LEU A 41 -9.89 0.93 -3.83
CA LEU A 41 -9.11 0.29 -4.87
C LEU A 41 -8.89 -1.18 -4.53
N HIS A 42 -9.09 -2.04 -5.52
CA HIS A 42 -9.04 -3.49 -5.36
C HIS A 42 -7.98 -4.11 -6.27
N GLY A 43 -7.13 -4.93 -5.66
CA GLY A 43 -6.06 -5.63 -6.34
C GLY A 43 -4.81 -4.77 -6.60
N PRO A 44 -3.66 -5.43 -6.83
CA PRO A 44 -2.38 -4.76 -6.95
C PRO A 44 -2.31 -3.81 -8.15
N ALA A 45 -2.96 -4.14 -9.26
CA ALA A 45 -2.93 -3.31 -10.46
C ALA A 45 -3.59 -1.93 -10.24
N ALA A 46 -4.74 -1.89 -9.55
CA ALA A 46 -5.43 -0.63 -9.26
C ALA A 46 -4.63 0.22 -8.27
N VAL A 47 -4.04 -0.42 -7.25
CA VAL A 47 -3.15 0.23 -6.28
C VAL A 47 -1.94 0.84 -6.99
N ILE A 48 -1.26 0.07 -7.85
CA ILE A 48 -0.08 0.52 -8.61
C ILE A 48 -0.46 1.65 -9.58
N ASP A 49 -1.57 1.55 -10.32
CA ASP A 49 -1.99 2.61 -11.25
C ASP A 49 -2.19 3.93 -10.49
N ARG A 50 -2.88 3.89 -9.34
CA ARG A 50 -3.10 5.07 -8.50
C ARG A 50 -1.78 5.65 -7.95
N LEU A 51 -0.88 4.80 -7.46
CA LEU A 51 0.42 5.20 -6.92
C LEU A 51 1.37 5.73 -8.00
N SER A 52 1.27 5.20 -9.22
CA SER A 52 2.09 5.62 -10.36
C SER A 52 1.73 7.03 -10.84
N ARG A 53 0.46 7.42 -10.70
CA ARG A 53 -0.04 8.76 -11.00
C ARG A 53 0.35 9.76 -9.92
N ASP A 54 0.17 9.37 -8.67
CA ASP A 54 0.36 10.24 -7.52
C ASP A 54 0.64 9.39 -6.26
N PRO A 55 1.84 9.49 -5.66
CA PRO A 55 2.18 8.74 -4.45
C PRO A 55 1.39 9.28 -3.24
N PRO A 56 1.12 8.45 -2.22
CA PRO A 56 0.36 8.87 -1.07
C PRO A 56 1.15 9.95 -0.33
N PRO A 57 0.52 11.05 0.11
CA PRO A 57 1.20 12.12 0.82
C PRO A 57 1.70 11.70 2.21
N ALA A 58 1.18 10.58 2.75
CA ALA A 58 1.50 10.07 4.07
C ALA A 58 1.56 8.54 4.07
N PRO A 59 2.29 7.92 5.01
CA PRO A 59 2.24 6.48 5.22
C PRO A 59 0.82 6.03 5.60
N PRO A 60 0.44 4.76 5.29
CA PRO A 60 -0.85 4.20 5.66
C PRO A 60 -1.14 4.42 7.15
N SER A 61 -2.32 4.94 7.44
CA SER A 61 -2.82 5.04 8.81
C SER A 61 -3.11 3.66 9.39
N TYR A 62 -3.55 2.73 8.55
CA TYR A 62 -3.73 1.32 8.91
C TYR A 62 -3.31 0.42 7.76
N HIS A 63 -2.65 -0.69 8.11
CA HIS A 63 -2.32 -1.74 7.16
C HIS A 63 -2.49 -3.09 7.83
N GLU A 64 -2.97 -4.06 7.06
CA GLU A 64 -3.09 -5.45 7.49
C GLU A 64 -2.22 -6.32 6.60
N LEU A 65 -1.46 -7.19 7.25
CA LEU A 65 -0.55 -8.10 6.59
C LEU A 65 -1.02 -9.54 6.79
N ARG A 66 -0.97 -10.31 5.71
CA ARG A 66 -1.22 -11.75 5.72
C ARG A 66 -0.15 -12.42 4.89
N ASP A 67 0.52 -13.42 5.47
CA ASP A 67 1.60 -14.16 4.78
C ASP A 67 2.71 -13.24 4.23
N GLY A 68 3.00 -12.13 4.93
CA GLY A 68 3.99 -11.13 4.53
C GLY A 68 3.55 -10.19 3.40
N ARG A 69 2.27 -10.24 2.99
CA ARG A 69 1.69 -9.38 1.96
C ARG A 69 0.66 -8.45 2.53
N VAL A 70 0.54 -7.26 1.96
CA VAL A 70 -0.52 -6.30 2.33
C VAL A 70 -1.84 -6.77 1.75
N VAL A 71 -2.77 -7.12 2.64
CA VAL A 71 -4.16 -7.48 2.29
C VAL A 71 -5.10 -6.30 2.46
N ARG A 72 -4.79 -5.38 3.35
CA ARG A 72 -5.59 -4.18 3.58
C ARG A 72 -4.70 -2.97 3.78
N TRP A 73 -5.05 -1.87 3.14
CA TRP A 73 -4.40 -0.57 3.28
C TRP A 73 -5.50 0.46 3.51
N ILE A 74 -5.38 1.30 4.54
CA ILE A 74 -6.30 2.43 4.75
C ILE A 74 -5.47 3.68 5.02
N ASP A 75 -5.70 4.69 4.19
CA ASP A 75 -5.28 6.06 4.46
C ASP A 75 -6.45 6.78 5.13
N VAL A 76 -6.22 7.36 6.30
CA VAL A 76 -7.21 8.22 6.95
C VAL A 76 -6.94 9.64 6.48
N PRO A 77 -7.96 10.42 6.11
CA PRO A 77 -7.77 11.86 5.86
C PRO A 77 -7.22 12.51 7.13
N GLY A 78 -5.99 13.01 7.03
CA GLY A 78 -5.35 13.85 8.05
C GLY A 78 -5.79 15.30 7.93
#